data_AF-A0A1F3BBY7-F1
#
_entry.id   AF-A0A1F3BBY7-F1
#
_cell.length_a   1.000
_cell.length_b   1.000
_cell.length_c   1.000
_cell.angle_alpha   90.00
_cell.angle_beta   90.00
_cell.angle_gamma   90.00
#
_symmetry.space_group_name_H-M   'P 1'
#
loop_
_entity.id
_entity.type
_entity.pdbx_description
1 polymer ?
#
loop_
_entity_poly.entity_id
_entity_poly.type
_entity_poly.pdbx_seq_one_letter_code
_entity_poly.pdbx_strand_id
1 'polypeptide(L)'
;MGLNHLGKNNDQIVRLSHEPADVLFVQHCHDILPAVRETLRAFAVQPSNPRRYCLIDGRDSLRLLCAHGLYETAVELSEEER
;
A
#
# COMPACT_ATOMS: atom_id res chain seq x y z
N MET A 1 8.61 -3.55 5.84
CA MET A 1 8.42 -4.06 4.47
C MET A 1 9.57 -3.59 3.57
N GLY A 2 10.53 -4.48 3.29
CA GLY A 2 11.51 -4.25 2.23
C GLY A 2 10.98 -4.68 0.87
N LEU A 3 11.76 -4.46 -0.20
CA LEU A 3 11.39 -4.91 -1.54
C LEU A 3 11.02 -6.41 -1.56
N ASN A 4 11.73 -7.22 -0.77
CA ASN A 4 11.54 -8.67 -0.59
C ASN A 4 10.16 -9.09 -0.05
N HIS A 5 9.36 -8.14 0.44
CA HIS A 5 8.02 -8.40 0.98
C HIS A 5 6.90 -7.93 0.01
N LEU A 6 7.25 -7.42 -1.18
CA LEU A 6 6.30 -6.98 -2.22
C LEU A 6 5.84 -8.15 -3.10
N GLY A 7 5.32 -9.20 -2.48
CA GLY A 7 4.83 -10.39 -3.16
C GLY A 7 5.89 -11.44 -3.48
N LYS A 8 5.47 -12.50 -4.17
CA LYS A 8 6.27 -13.72 -4.38
C LYS A 8 7.58 -13.49 -5.15
N ASN A 9 7.66 -12.39 -5.93
CA ASN A 9 8.80 -12.04 -6.78
C ASN A 9 9.22 -10.55 -6.71
N ASN A 10 8.81 -9.80 -5.67
CA ASN A 10 9.09 -8.35 -5.54
C ASN A 10 8.55 -7.47 -6.67
N ASP A 11 7.62 -8.00 -7.47
CA ASP A 11 7.13 -7.38 -8.70
C ASP A 11 5.82 -6.62 -8.51
N GLN A 12 5.25 -6.60 -7.30
CA GLN A 12 3.95 -5.95 -7.06
C GLN A 12 3.95 -4.46 -7.43
N ILE A 13 5.02 -3.71 -7.15
CA ILE A 13 5.10 -2.29 -7.57
C ILE A 13 5.19 -2.17 -9.09
N VAL A 14 5.93 -3.07 -9.74
CA VAL A 14 6.05 -3.07 -11.20
C VAL A 14 4.68 -3.33 -11.83
N ARG A 15 3.96 -4.34 -11.35
CA ARG A 15 2.59 -4.63 -11.78
C ARG A 15 1.67 -3.43 -11.54
N LEU A 16 1.67 -2.86 -10.34
CA LEU A 16 0.89 -1.67 -10.01
C LEU A 16 1.24 -0.48 -10.93
N SER A 17 2.50 -0.33 -11.32
CA SER A 17 2.93 0.75 -12.21
C SER A 17 2.41 0.64 -13.62
N HIS A 18 2.09 -0.58 -14.08
CA HIS A 18 1.50 -0.84 -15.39
C HIS A 18 -0.02 -0.67 -15.41
N GLU A 19 -0.67 -0.60 -14.25
CA GLU A 19 -2.09 -0.31 -14.20
C GLU A 19 -2.38 1.12 -14.70
N PRO A 20 -3.43 1.31 -15.51
CA PRO A 20 -3.78 2.60 -16.09
C PRO A 20 -4.43 3.57 -15.09
N ALA A 21 -4.44 3.24 -13.79
CA ALA A 21 -5.08 4.04 -12.75
C ALA A 21 -4.32 5.36 -12.50
N ASP A 22 -5.08 6.44 -12.29
CA ASP A 22 -4.53 7.77 -11.97
C ASP A 22 -4.02 7.88 -10.53
N VAL A 23 -4.52 7.00 -9.64
CA VAL A 23 -4.17 6.94 -8.23
C VAL A 23 -3.77 5.53 -7.85
N LEU A 24 -2.55 5.38 -7.37
CA LEU A 24 -1.97 4.09 -6.98
C LEU A 24 -1.92 3.98 -5.45
N PHE A 25 -2.47 2.89 -4.90
CA PHE A 25 -2.40 2.61 -3.47
C PHE A 25 -1.50 1.42 -3.19
N VAL A 26 -0.60 1.58 -2.22
CA VAL A 26 0.17 0.47 -1.63
C VAL A 26 -0.15 0.41 -0.15
N GLN A 27 -0.73 -0.70 0.29
CA GLN A 27 -1.02 -0.97 1.69
C GLN A 27 -0.23 -2.16 2.18
N HIS A 28 0.29 -2.08 3.41
CA HIS A 28 0.93 -3.21 4.07
C HIS A 28 0.75 -3.15 5.59
N CYS A 29 0.66 -4.32 6.25
CA CYS A 29 0.46 -4.41 7.69
C CYS A 29 1.66 -3.97 8.54
N HIS A 30 2.86 -3.93 7.96
CA HIS A 30 4.08 -3.43 8.61
C HIS A 30 4.53 -2.09 8.02
N ASP A 31 5.51 -1.47 8.67
CA ASP A 31 6.13 -0.24 8.19
C ASP A 31 6.61 -0.38 6.75
N ILE A 32 6.32 0.62 5.92
CA ILE A 32 6.80 0.66 4.54
C ILE A 32 8.16 1.37 4.49
N LEU A 33 9.21 0.63 4.13
CA LEU A 33 10.59 1.13 4.16
C LEU A 33 10.87 2.14 3.03
N PRO A 34 11.87 3.04 3.21
CA PRO A 34 12.18 4.08 2.24
C PRO A 34 12.39 3.59 0.80
N ALA A 35 13.05 2.44 0.61
CA ALA A 35 13.28 1.87 -0.72
C ALA A 35 11.98 1.62 -1.51
N VAL A 36 10.93 1.15 -0.83
CA VAL A 36 9.60 0.92 -1.43
C VAL A 36 8.96 2.24 -1.81
N ARG A 37 9.09 3.25 -0.95
CA ARG A 37 8.54 4.61 -1.17
C ARG A 37 9.17 5.28 -2.37
N GLU A 38 10.49 5.26 -2.47
CA GLU A 38 11.25 5.86 -3.58
C GLU A 38 10.97 5.12 -4.90
N THR A 39 10.88 3.79 -4.84
CA THR A 39 10.56 2.98 -6.02
C THR A 39 9.16 3.31 -6.54
N LEU A 40 8.14 3.35 -5.68
CA LEU A 40 6.78 3.73 -6.09
C LEU A 40 6.73 5.14 -6.68
N ARG A 41 7.45 6.10 -6.07
CA ARG A 41 7.54 7.47 -6.57
C ARG A 41 8.11 7.51 -7.99
N ALA A 42 9.20 6.79 -8.25
CA ALA A 42 9.83 6.73 -9.57
C ALA A 42 8.89 6.17 -10.65
N PHE A 43 8.04 5.20 -10.28
CA PHE A 43 7.07 4.60 -11.19
C PHE A 43 5.80 5.44 -11.39
N ALA A 44 5.32 6.10 -10.33
CA ALA A 44 4.10 6.89 -10.37
C ALA A 44 4.29 8.25 -11.09
N VAL A 45 5.44 8.90 -10.89
CA VAL A 45 5.68 10.27 -11.36
C VAL A 45 6.55 10.26 -12.61
N GLN A 46 5.97 9.89 -13.75
CA GLN A 46 6.61 10.01 -15.06
C GLN A 46 6.33 11.40 -15.65
N PRO A 47 7.29 12.08 -16.31
CA PRO A 47 7.10 13.44 -16.82
C PRO A 47 5.91 13.61 -17.77
N SER A 48 5.60 12.59 -18.57
CA SER A 48 4.48 12.59 -19.51
C SER A 48 3.13 12.22 -18.87
N ASN A 49 3.14 11.61 -17.69
CA ASN A 49 1.94 11.15 -17.01
C ASN A 49 2.15 11.10 -15.48
N PRO A 50 2.12 12.25 -14.79
CA PRO A 50 2.31 12.30 -13.34
C PRO A 50 1.07 11.74 -12.63
N ARG A 51 1.19 10.51 -12.09
CA ARG A 51 0.13 9.87 -11.30
C ARG A 51 0.27 10.17 -9.83
N ARG A 52 -0.85 10.13 -9.11
CA ARG A 52 -0.88 10.23 -7.65
C ARG A 52 -0.63 8.86 -7.04
N TYR A 53 -0.05 8.86 -5.85
CA TYR A 53 0.13 7.62 -5.10
C TYR A 53 -0.07 7.85 -3.61
N CYS A 54 -0.49 6.80 -2.92
CA CYS A 54 -0.69 6.76 -1.49
C CYS A 54 -0.08 5.48 -0.91
N LEU A 55 0.58 5.63 0.23
CA LEU A 55 1.20 4.55 0.99
C LEU A 55 0.48 4.48 2.33
N ILE A 56 -0.04 3.32 2.69
CA ILE A 56 -0.76 3.08 3.94
C ILE A 56 -0.05 1.94 4.66
N ASP A 57 0.70 2.24 5.73
CA ASP A 57 1.27 1.18 6.56
C ASP A 57 0.27 0.67 7.61
N GLY A 58 0.70 -0.29 8.45
CA GLY A 58 -0.17 -0.87 9.46
C GLY A 58 -0.63 0.14 10.51
N ARG A 59 0.21 1.14 10.82
CA ARG A 59 -0.14 2.18 11.78
C ARG A 59 -1.15 3.15 11.17
N ASP A 60 -0.99 3.52 9.91
CA ASP A 60 -1.97 4.32 9.19
C ASP A 60 -3.31 3.58 9.05
N SER A 61 -3.27 2.28 8.76
CA SER A 61 -4.45 1.42 8.71
C SER A 61 -5.20 1.42 10.06
N LEU A 62 -4.47 1.22 11.16
CA LEU A 62 -5.04 1.29 12.50
C LEU A 62 -5.64 2.67 12.80
N ARG A 63 -4.94 3.75 12.45
CA ARG A 63 -5.43 5.12 12.64
C ARG A 63 -6.73 5.37 11.89
N LEU A 64 -6.85 4.90 10.65
CA LEU A 64 -8.06 5.01 9.85
C LEU A 64 -9.22 4.25 10.48
N LEU A 65 -9.00 3.00 10.90
CA LEU A 65 -10.02 2.20 11.57
C LEU A 65 -10.53 2.86 12.85
N CYS A 66 -9.62 3.33 13.70
CA CYS A 66 -9.99 4.03 14.93
C CYS A 66 -10.74 5.33 14.65
N ALA A 67 -10.29 6.13 13.67
CA ALA A 67 -10.92 7.41 13.33
C ALA A 67 -12.38 7.24 12.85
N HIS A 68 -12.70 6.09 12.25
CA HIS A 68 -14.02 5.78 11.73
C HIS A 68 -14.85 4.87 12.65
N GLY A 69 -14.34 4.48 13.83
CA GLY A 69 -15.04 3.58 14.74
C GLY A 69 -15.22 2.16 14.19
N LEU A 70 -14.33 1.72 13.29
CA LEU A 70 -14.41 0.44 12.57
C LEU A 70 -13.43 -0.61 13.09
N TYR A 71 -12.73 -0.34 14.20
CA TYR A 71 -11.71 -1.25 14.73
C TYR A 71 -12.27 -2.60 15.13
N GLU A 72 -13.31 -2.64 15.98
CA GLU A 72 -13.91 -3.89 16.46
C GLU A 72 -14.46 -4.72 15.28
N THR A 73 -15.18 -4.09 14.36
CA THR A 73 -15.69 -4.75 13.15
C THR A 73 -14.58 -5.37 12.31
N ALA A 74 -13.43 -4.69 12.18
CA ALA A 74 -12.30 -5.24 11.44
C ALA A 74 -11.67 -6.44 12.15
N VAL A 75 -11.66 -6.46 13.49
CA VAL A 75 -11.18 -7.61 14.28
C VAL A 75 -12.10 -8.80 14.09
N GLU A 76 -13.42 -8.61 14.24
CA GLU A 76 -14.43 -9.66 14.03
C GLU A 76 -14.30 -10.32 12.65
N LEU A 77 -14.23 -9.51 11.58
CA LEU A 77 -14.06 -10.01 10.21
C LEU A 77 -12.77 -10.82 10.03
N SER A 78 -11.68 -10.40 10.67
CA SER A 78 -10.39 -11.09 10.57
C SER A 78 -10.37 -12.46 11.25
N GLU A 79 -11.25 -12.68 12.24
CA GLU A 79 -11.41 -13.97 12.92
C GLU A 79 -12.30 -14.93 12.11
N GLU A 80 -13.29 -14.41 11.37
CA GLU A 80 -14.15 -15.20 10.49
C GLU A 80 -13.41 -15.75 9.25
N GLU A 81 -12.43 -15.00 8.74
CA GLU A 81 -11.64 -15.37 7.55
C GLU A 81 -10.49 -16.36 7.85
N ARG A 82 -10.31 -16.76 9.12
CA ARG A 82 -9.15 -17.51 9.60
C ARG A 82 -9.45 -19.00 9.82
#